data_AF-A0A820WWZ0-F1
#
_entry.id   AF-A0A820WWZ0-F1
#
_cell.length_a   1.000
_cell.length_b   1.000
_cell.length_c   1.000
_cell.angle_alpha   90.00
_cell.angle_beta   90.00
_cell.angle_gamma   90.00
#
_symmetry.space_group_name_H-M   'P 1'
#
loop_
_entity.id
_entity.type
_entity.pdbx_description
1 polymer ?
#
loop_
_entity_poly.entity_id
_entity_poly.type
_entity_poly.pdbx_seq_one_letter_code
_entity_poly.pdbx_strand_id
1 'polypeptide(L)'
;MASTTKSDMDRIGLFKEMEYVTIKDPFKGAANFTFNEAAYKSKQIMSKSSKQRATGSLAGYFDTQFKLLPGSYVDPISMRRKARMEEKKKNIVSKPFVTMFRPKDP
;
A
#
# COMPACT_ATOMS: atom_id res chain seq x y z
N MET A 1 48.51 -20.78 69.66
CA MET A 1 47.70 -19.54 69.56
C MET A 1 48.65 -18.41 69.18
N ALA A 2 48.86 -18.18 67.89
CA ALA A 2 49.77 -17.13 67.42
C ALA A 2 49.12 -15.76 67.63
N SER A 3 49.79 -14.90 68.40
CA SER A 3 49.38 -13.52 68.63
C SER A 3 49.45 -12.74 67.31
N THR A 4 48.30 -12.41 66.76
CA THR A 4 48.13 -11.54 65.59
C THR A 4 48.55 -10.12 65.93
N THR A 5 49.85 -9.84 65.91
CA THR A 5 50.39 -8.48 65.97
C THR A 5 50.04 -7.75 64.67
N LYS A 6 49.10 -6.81 64.74
CA LYS A 6 48.75 -5.91 63.63
C LYS A 6 50.00 -5.16 63.15
N SER A 7 50.16 -5.05 61.83
CA SER A 7 51.33 -4.39 61.22
C SER A 7 51.36 -2.91 61.60
N ASP A 8 52.55 -2.30 61.63
CA ASP A 8 52.70 -0.89 62.04
C ASP A 8 51.96 0.07 61.08
N MET A 9 51.82 -0.35 59.82
CA MET A 9 51.07 0.37 58.79
C MET A 9 49.56 0.46 59.11
N ASP A 10 48.99 -0.59 59.73
CA ASP A 10 47.59 -0.61 60.17
C ASP A 10 47.36 0.30 61.39
N ARG A 11 48.40 0.57 62.18
CA ARG A 11 48.32 1.40 63.41
C ARG A 11 48.42 2.89 63.09
N ILE A 12 49.24 3.25 62.12
CA ILE A 12 49.39 4.64 61.65
C ILE A 12 48.16 5.08 60.84
N GLY A 13 47.39 4.13 60.29
CA GLY A 13 46.19 4.40 59.49
C GLY A 13 46.53 4.91 58.09
N LEU A 14 47.77 4.72 57.64
CA LEU A 14 48.27 5.24 56.36
C LEU A 14 47.73 4.47 55.16
N PHE A 15 47.40 3.19 55.35
CA PHE A 15 46.85 2.33 54.31
C PHE A 15 45.70 1.50 54.88
N LYS A 16 44.50 1.73 54.35
CA LYS A 16 43.38 0.82 54.50
C LYS A 16 42.91 0.48 53.10
N GLU A 17 42.92 -0.80 52.75
CA GLU A 17 42.35 -1.24 51.48
C GLU A 17 40.84 -0.93 51.51
N MET A 18 40.38 -0.17 50.52
CA MET A 18 38.95 0.08 50.32
C MET A 18 38.32 -1.16 49.73
N GLU A 19 37.18 -1.57 50.26
CA GLU A 19 36.40 -2.66 49.67
C GLU A 19 35.96 -2.26 48.26
N TYR A 20 36.20 -3.15 47.28
CA TYR A 20 35.70 -2.96 45.93
C TYR A 20 34.17 -2.97 45.94
N VAL A 21 33.56 -2.02 45.25
CA VAL A 21 32.10 -1.83 45.22
C VAL A 21 31.35 -3.05 44.63
N THR A 22 32.03 -3.89 43.85
CA THR A 22 31.40 -4.94 43.03
C THR A 22 31.93 -6.35 43.32
N ILE A 23 32.16 -6.71 44.58
CA ILE A 23 32.68 -8.06 44.94
C ILE A 23 31.63 -9.16 44.73
N LYS A 24 30.34 -8.83 44.76
CA LYS A 24 29.22 -9.79 44.61
C LYS A 24 28.22 -9.45 43.51
N ASP A 25 28.47 -8.38 42.74
CA ASP A 25 27.61 -8.04 41.62
C ASP A 25 28.02 -8.84 40.39
N PRO A 26 27.16 -9.74 39.88
CA PRO A 26 27.47 -10.46 38.65
C PRO A 26 27.56 -9.46 37.49
N PHE A 27 28.70 -9.49 36.78
CA PHE A 27 28.92 -8.68 35.60
C PHE A 27 27.83 -8.94 34.55
N LYS A 28 27.02 -7.93 34.24
CA LYS A 28 26.05 -7.98 33.14
C LYS A 28 26.76 -7.55 31.86
N GLY A 29 27.20 -8.52 31.08
CA GLY A 29 27.78 -8.26 29.76
C GLY A 29 26.80 -7.53 28.84
N ALA A 30 27.33 -6.74 27.91
CA ALA A 30 26.54 -5.93 26.97
C ALA A 30 25.53 -6.75 26.15
N ALA A 31 25.76 -8.06 25.96
CA ALA A 31 24.83 -8.98 25.30
C ALA A 31 23.49 -9.16 26.04
N ASN A 32 23.45 -8.89 27.35
CA ASN A 32 22.24 -9.03 28.18
C ASN A 32 21.43 -7.73 28.27
N PHE A 33 21.86 -6.66 27.58
CA PHE A 33 21.12 -5.40 27.56
C PHE A 33 20.03 -5.45 26.48
N THR A 34 18.80 -5.74 26.89
CA THR A 34 17.63 -5.68 26.02
C THR A 34 16.99 -4.29 26.10
N PHE A 35 17.28 -3.44 25.11
CA PHE A 35 16.56 -2.17 24.96
C PHE A 35 15.23 -2.41 24.27
N ASN A 36 14.12 -2.04 24.92
CA ASN A 36 12.75 -2.14 24.39
C ASN A 36 12.37 -3.57 23.92
N GLU A 37 12.24 -4.48 24.89
CA GLU A 37 11.93 -5.90 24.68
C GLU A 37 10.68 -6.15 23.82
N ALA A 38 9.66 -5.30 23.95
CA ALA A 38 8.44 -5.39 23.17
C ALA A 38 8.67 -5.13 21.67
N ALA A 39 9.54 -4.19 21.31
CA ALA A 39 9.89 -3.91 19.91
C ALA A 39 10.79 -5.01 19.31
N TYR A 40 11.67 -5.60 20.12
CA TYR A 40 12.55 -6.68 19.68
C TYR A 40 11.81 -7.99 19.40
N LYS A 41 10.82 -8.34 20.24
CA LYS A 41 10.10 -9.61 20.14
C LYS A 41 8.85 -9.56 19.25
N SER A 42 8.38 -8.39 18.86
CA SER A 42 7.15 -8.24 18.07
C SER A 42 7.39 -8.26 16.56
N LYS A 43 6.31 -8.49 15.80
CA LYS A 43 6.35 -8.55 14.34
C LYS A 43 6.55 -7.14 13.77
N GLN A 44 7.56 -6.98 12.90
CA GLN A 44 7.81 -5.73 12.20
C GLN A 44 6.72 -5.42 11.15
N ILE A 45 6.60 -4.14 10.78
CA ILE A 45 5.69 -3.68 9.72
C ILE A 45 6.14 -4.26 8.38
N MET A 46 5.21 -4.90 7.67
CA MET A 46 5.49 -5.43 6.34
C MET A 46 5.45 -4.29 5.32
N SER A 47 6.60 -3.88 4.81
CA SER A 47 6.68 -3.02 3.62
C SER A 47 6.53 -3.89 2.36
N LYS A 48 5.83 -3.36 1.35
CA LYS A 48 5.79 -3.98 0.01
C LYS A 48 6.82 -3.28 -0.86
N SER A 49 7.59 -4.04 -1.62
CA SER A 49 8.47 -3.47 -2.66
C SER A 49 7.63 -2.94 -3.83
N SER A 50 8.17 -1.95 -4.55
CA SER A 50 7.56 -1.46 -5.79
C SER A 50 7.56 -2.55 -6.84
N LYS A 51 6.38 -2.82 -7.43
CA LYS A 51 6.26 -3.76 -8.56
C LYS A 51 6.49 -3.01 -9.87
N GLN A 52 7.27 -3.62 -10.78
CA GLN A 52 7.41 -3.08 -12.13
C GLN A 52 6.10 -3.22 -12.90
N ARG A 53 5.81 -2.24 -13.76
CA ARG A 53 4.66 -2.29 -14.67
C ARG A 53 4.93 -3.35 -15.73
N ALA A 54 4.04 -4.31 -15.86
CA ALA A 54 4.14 -5.40 -16.83
C ALA A 54 2.88 -5.48 -17.70
N THR A 55 3.05 -5.89 -18.95
CA THR A 55 1.92 -6.13 -19.87
C THR A 55 1.05 -7.27 -19.35
N GLY A 56 -0.25 -7.04 -19.20
CA GLY A 56 -1.21 -8.05 -18.74
C GLY A 56 -1.42 -8.13 -17.21
N SER A 57 -0.71 -7.33 -16.40
CA SER A 57 -0.93 -7.27 -14.94
C SER A 57 -1.08 -5.85 -14.41
N LEU A 58 -2.12 -5.61 -13.60
CA LEU A 58 -2.36 -4.33 -12.93
C LEU A 58 -1.50 -4.14 -11.68
N ALA A 59 -0.71 -5.14 -11.28
CA ALA A 59 0.01 -5.13 -10.01
C ALA A 59 1.06 -4.00 -9.87
N GLY A 60 1.51 -3.41 -10.97
CA GLY A 60 2.43 -2.26 -11.00
C GLY A 60 1.74 -0.89 -11.14
N TYR A 61 0.41 -0.85 -11.19
CA TYR A 61 -0.38 0.38 -11.28
C TYR A 61 -1.05 0.69 -9.93
N PHE A 62 -1.44 1.96 -9.74
CA PHE A 62 -2.11 2.40 -8.51
C PHE A 62 -3.53 1.87 -8.39
N ASP A 63 -4.23 1.77 -9.52
CA ASP A 63 -5.57 1.22 -9.56
C ASP A 63 -5.51 -0.30 -9.63
N THR A 64 -6.35 -0.96 -8.85
CA THR A 64 -6.41 -2.42 -8.79
C THR A 64 -7.33 -2.99 -9.88
N GLN A 65 -8.21 -2.17 -10.43
CA GLN A 65 -9.22 -2.58 -11.40
C GLN A 65 -9.00 -1.90 -12.75
N PHE A 66 -9.14 -2.68 -13.82
CA PHE A 66 -9.18 -2.12 -15.16
C PHE A 66 -10.59 -1.58 -15.42
N LYS A 67 -10.70 -0.27 -15.63
CA LYS A 67 -11.96 0.37 -16.02
C LYS A 67 -12.22 0.08 -17.49
N LEU A 68 -13.16 -0.83 -17.75
CA LEU A 68 -13.72 -1.01 -19.08
C LEU A 68 -14.45 0.29 -19.47
N LEU A 69 -14.31 0.75 -20.72
CA LEU A 69 -15.18 1.80 -21.24
C LEU A 69 -16.45 1.15 -21.81
N PRO A 70 -17.58 1.15 -21.08
CA PRO A 70 -18.82 0.63 -21.62
C PRO A 70 -19.29 1.52 -22.79
N GLY A 71 -19.61 0.91 -23.93
CA GLY A 71 -20.23 1.60 -25.07
C GLY A 71 -19.28 2.28 -26.05
N SER A 72 -17.96 1.99 -26.01
CA SER A 72 -17.00 2.57 -26.96
C SER A 72 -17.16 2.06 -28.40
N TYR A 73 -17.82 0.90 -28.58
CA TYR A 73 -18.08 0.33 -29.89
C TYR A 73 -19.56 0.43 -30.24
N VAL A 74 -19.86 1.17 -31.31
CA VAL A 74 -21.20 1.25 -31.90
C VAL A 74 -21.13 0.68 -33.30
N ASP A 75 -21.98 -0.31 -33.60
CA ASP A 75 -22.07 -0.89 -34.93
C ASP A 75 -22.70 0.12 -35.93
N PRO A 76 -21.98 0.53 -36.99
CA PRO A 76 -22.48 1.50 -37.96
C PRO A 76 -23.69 0.96 -38.75
N ILE A 77 -23.82 -0.35 -38.92
CA ILE A 77 -24.95 -0.96 -39.64
C ILE A 77 -26.22 -0.81 -38.80
N SER A 78 -26.14 -1.16 -37.51
CA SER A 78 -27.22 -0.94 -36.55
C SER A 78 -27.67 0.53 -36.51
N MET A 79 -26.73 1.48 -36.54
CA MET A 79 -27.03 2.92 -36.58
C MET A 79 -27.76 3.34 -37.85
N ARG A 80 -27.27 2.93 -39.03
CA ARG A 80 -27.94 3.23 -40.32
C ARG A 80 -29.36 2.65 -40.37
N ARG A 81 -29.55 1.44 -39.84
CA ARG A 81 -30.87 0.80 -39.77
C ARG A 81 -31.83 1.61 -38.88
N LYS A 82 -31.38 2.06 -37.70
CA LYS A 82 -32.17 2.91 -36.80
C LYS A 82 -32.56 4.22 -37.46
N ALA A 83 -31.60 4.90 -38.10
CA ALA A 83 -31.84 6.15 -38.83
C ALA A 83 -32.93 6.00 -39.90
N ARG A 84 -32.85 4.94 -40.73
CA ARG A 84 -33.87 4.65 -41.75
C ARG A 84 -35.27 4.43 -41.14
N MET A 85 -35.34 3.73 -40.01
CA MET A 85 -36.63 3.49 -39.33
C MET A 85 -37.21 4.78 -38.74
N GLU A 86 -36.38 5.67 -38.21
CA GLU A 86 -36.79 6.98 -37.71
C GLU A 86 -37.26 7.90 -38.85
N GLU A 87 -36.56 7.94 -39.97
CA GLU A 87 -36.98 8.66 -41.18
C GLU A 87 -38.32 8.13 -41.71
N LYS A 88 -38.49 6.81 -41.75
CA LYS A 88 -39.77 6.20 -42.14
C LYS A 88 -40.92 6.62 -41.23
N LYS A 89 -40.68 6.75 -39.93
CA LYS A 89 -41.70 7.22 -38.96
C LYS A 89 -42.09 8.68 -39.20
N LYS A 90 -41.14 9.54 -39.58
CA LYS A 90 -41.41 10.96 -39.91
C LYS A 90 -42.34 11.11 -41.12
N ASN A 91 -42.31 10.15 -42.04
CA ASN A 91 -43.15 10.15 -43.25
C ASN A 91 -44.61 9.70 -43.00
N ILE A 92 -45.00 9.40 -41.76
CA ILE A 92 -46.37 8.99 -41.39
C ILE A 92 -47.19 10.19 -40.85
N VAL A 93 -46.68 11.42 -40.96
CA VAL A 93 -47.49 12.63 -40.68
C VAL A 93 -48.44 12.87 -41.87
N SER A 94 -49.72 13.13 -41.55
CA SER A 94 -50.94 13.19 -42.37
C SER A 94 -50.99 14.10 -43.61
N LYS A 95 -49.86 14.49 -44.21
CA LYS A 95 -49.85 15.27 -45.46
C LYS A 95 -49.56 14.37 -46.64
N PRO A 96 -50.48 14.24 -47.62
CA PRO A 96 -50.19 13.50 -48.84
C PRO A 96 -49.02 14.16 -49.58
N PHE A 97 -48.10 13.33 -50.10
CA PHE A 97 -47.01 13.79 -50.96
C PHE A 97 -47.58 14.42 -52.23
N VAL A 98 -47.45 15.73 -52.37
CA VAL A 98 -47.87 16.46 -53.58
C VAL A 98 -46.72 16.37 -54.60
N THR A 99 -46.92 15.61 -55.67
CA THR A 99 -46.03 15.67 -56.85
C THR A 99 -46.25 17.01 -57.56
N MET A 100 -45.17 17.73 -57.91
CA MET A 100 -45.27 19.03 -58.61
C MET A 100 -45.75 18.91 -60.07
N PHE A 101 -46.01 17.71 -60.57
CA PHE A 101 -46.59 17.49 -61.89
C PHE A 101 -48.10 17.33 -61.76
N ARG A 102 -48.85 18.28 -62.33
CA ARG A 102 -50.30 18.20 -62.54
C ARG A 102 -50.58 16.94 -63.39
N PRO A 103 -51.43 15.99 -62.96
CA PRO A 103 -51.85 14.91 -63.83
C PRO A 103 -52.59 15.50 -65.04
N LYS A 104 -52.28 14.99 -66.24
CA LYS A 104 -52.96 15.40 -67.47
C LYS A 104 -54.37 14.78 -67.45
N ASP A 105 -55.39 15.64 -67.46
CA ASP A 105 -56.79 15.23 -67.51
C ASP A 105 -57.08 14.41 -68.80
N PRO A 106 -58.05 13.46 -68.76
CA PRO A 106 -58.28 12.48 -69.82
C PRO A 106 -58.65 13.07 -71.18
#